data_AF-A0A354GJB8-F1
#
_entry.id   AF-A0A354GJB8-F1
#
_cell.length_a   1.000
_cell.length_b   1.000
_cell.length_c   1.000
_cell.angle_alpha   90.00
_cell.angle_beta   90.00
_cell.angle_gamma   90.00
#
_symmetry.space_group_name_H-M   'P 1'
#
loop_
_entity.id
_entity.type
_entity.pdbx_description
1 polymer ?
#
loop_
_entity_poly.entity_id
_entity_poly.type
_entity_poly.pdbx_seq_one_letter_code
_entity_poly.pdbx_strand_id
1 'polypeptide(L)' 'MFAYAILRAIPNKLGGLLALVTSLVIVLSLPFVHTSKIKSLTFRPMARIFFWVFISNFLFLT' A
#
# COMPACT_ATOMS: atom_id res chain seq x y z
N MET A 1 5.22 -10.92 8.88
CA MET A 1 4.79 -11.92 7.89
C MET A 1 4.54 -11.28 6.50
N PHE A 2 3.94 -10.08 6.41
CA PHE A 2 3.80 -9.28 5.16
C PHE A 2 5.07 -9.17 4.28
N ALA A 3 6.19 -8.75 4.85
CA ALA A 3 7.46 -8.64 4.12
C ALA A 3 7.93 -10.01 3.55
N TYR A 4 7.66 -11.10 4.27
CA TYR A 4 8.01 -12.45 3.84
C TYR A 4 7.10 -12.93 2.70
N ALA A 5 5.82 -12.58 2.73
CA ALA A 5 4.87 -12.88 1.65
C ALA A 5 5.30 -12.19 0.35
N ILE A 6 5.72 -10.92 0.42
CA ILE A 6 6.27 -10.18 -0.74
C ILE A 6 7.56 -10.84 -1.26
N LEU A 7 8.45 -11.26 -0.36
CA LEU A 7 9.70 -11.91 -0.74
C LEU A 7 9.48 -13.27 -1.42
N ARG A 8 8.46 -14.05 -0.99
CA ARG A 8 8.07 -15.32 -1.63
C ARG A 8 7.30 -15.13 -2.94
N ALA A 9 6.57 -14.03 -3.09
CA ALA A 9 5.76 -13.77 -4.28
C ALA A 9 6.60 -13.49 -5.54
N ILE A 10 7.86 -13.09 -5.37
CA ILE A 10 8.77 -12.75 -6.48
C ILE A 10 9.87 -13.81 -6.57
N PRO A 11 9.92 -14.62 -7.65
CA PRO A 11 10.91 -15.69 -7.80
C PRO A 11 12.35 -15.18 -8.10
N ASN A 12 12.63 -13.89 -7.89
CA ASN A 12 13.91 -13.23 -8.19
C ASN A 12 14.44 -12.50 -6.95
N LYS A 13 15.71 -12.75 -6.59
CA LYS A 13 16.40 -12.12 -5.45
C LYS A 13 16.43 -10.59 -5.50
N LEU A 14 16.65 -9.99 -6.67
CA LEU A 14 16.71 -8.53 -6.81
C LEU A 14 15.32 -7.90 -6.78
N GLY A 15 14.35 -8.53 -7.45
CA GLY A 15 12.97 -8.05 -7.48
C GLY A 15 12.30 -8.08 -6.10
N GLY A 16 12.56 -9.12 -5.31
CA GLY A 16 12.06 -9.22 -3.93
C GLY A 16 12.54 -8.08 -3.02
N LEU A 17 13.81 -7.71 -3.10
CA LEU A 17 14.37 -6.60 -2.33
C LEU A 17 13.78 -5.25 -2.76
N LEU A 18 13.66 -5.02 -4.07
CA LEU A 18 13.06 -3.80 -4.59
C LEU A 18 11.60 -3.68 -4.14
N ALA A 19 10.81 -4.74 -4.24
CA ALA A 19 9.42 -4.74 -3.80
C ALA A 19 9.26 -4.46 -2.30
N LEU A 20 10.18 -4.96 -1.46
CA LEU A 20 10.22 -4.65 -0.04
C LEU A 20 10.43 -3.15 0.20
N VAL A 21 11.45 -2.56 -0.42
CA VAL A 21 11.75 -1.13 -0.27
C VAL A 21 10.58 -0.29 -0.80
N THR A 22 10.04 -0.63 -1.97
CA THR A 22 8.90 0.08 -2.56
C THR A 22 7.66 -0.01 -1.67
N SER A 23 7.42 -1.12 -0.98
CA SER A 23 6.28 -1.25 -0.06
C SER A 23 6.32 -0.26 1.12
N LEU A 24 7.51 0.04 1.62
CA LEU A 24 7.71 1.07 2.65
C LEU A 24 7.59 2.49 2.08
N VAL A 25 8.19 2.72 0.90
CA VAL A 25 8.22 4.03 0.24
C VAL A 25 6.81 4.47 -0.18
N ILE A 26 5.94 3.54 -0.57
CA ILE A 26 4.55 3.85 -0.95
C ILE A 26 3.76 4.48 0.20
N VAL A 27 3.98 4.02 1.44
CA VAL A 27 3.31 4.59 2.63
C VAL A 27 3.78 6.02 2.88
N LEU A 28 5.07 6.31 2.64
CA LEU A 28 5.65 7.65 2.75
C LEU A 28 5.22 8.58 1.60
N SER A 29 4.83 8.01 0.46
CA SER A 29 4.38 8.77 -0.73
C SER A 29 2.90 9.19 -0.64
N LEU A 30 2.09 8.54 0.20
CA LEU A 30 0.68 8.86 0.43
C LEU A 30 0.34 10.36 0.61
N PRO A 31 1.07 11.17 1.40
CA PRO A 31 0.77 12.59 1.55
C PRO A 31 1.02 13.42 0.27
N PHE A 32 1.93 12.97 -0.61
CA PHE A 32 2.25 13.66 -1.86
C PHE A 32 1.22 13.39 -2.97
N VAL A 33 0.57 12.23 -2.95
CA VAL A 33 -0.46 11.84 -3.93
C VAL A 33 -1.84 12.39 -3.54
N HIS A 34 -1.97 13.07 -2.40
CA HIS A 34 -3.22 13.66 -1.94
C HIS A 34 -3.58 14.90 -2.77
N THR A 35 -4.21 14.68 -3.94
CA THR A 35 -4.64 15.73 -4.90
C THR A 35 -5.89 16.49 -4.48
N SER A 36 -6.50 16.17 -3.33
CA SER A 36 -7.82 16.69 -2.97
C SER A 36 -7.76 17.77 -1.91
N LYS A 37 -8.44 18.90 -2.19
CA LYS A 37 -8.55 20.08 -1.31
C LYS A 37 -9.16 19.76 0.06
N ILE A 38 -9.94 18.68 0.18
CA ILE A 38 -10.59 18.25 1.42
C ILE A 38 -9.76 17.12 2.04
N LYS A 39 -9.25 17.35 3.26
CA LYS A 39 -8.44 16.37 4.01
C LYS A 39 -9.25 15.21 4.59
N SER A 40 -10.56 15.35 4.71
CA SER A 40 -11.42 14.34 5.34
C SER A 40 -11.88 13.26 4.34
N LEU A 41 -11.67 11.99 4.70
CA LEU A 41 -12.25 10.83 4.00
C LEU A 41 -13.77 10.71 4.20
N THR A 42 -14.38 11.48 5.11
CA THR A 42 -15.82 11.41 5.40
C THR A 42 -16.66 11.89 4.21
N PHE A 43 -16.16 12.86 3.44
CA PHE A 43 -16.86 13.41 2.27
C PHE A 43 -16.45 12.77 0.93
N ARG A 44 -15.66 11.69 0.97
CA ARG A 44 -15.12 11.03 -0.23
C ARG A 44 -15.44 9.53 -0.23
N PRO A 45 -16.69 9.11 -0.55
CA PRO A 45 -17.10 7.71 -0.47
C PRO A 45 -16.26 6.79 -1.37
N MET A 46 -15.88 7.24 -2.57
CA MET A 46 -14.98 6.48 -3.44
C MET A 46 -13.59 6.26 -2.81
N ALA A 47 -13.00 7.30 -2.22
CA ALA A 47 -11.69 7.19 -1.57
C ALA A 47 -11.73 6.31 -0.31
N ARG A 48 -12.85 6.31 0.43
CA ARG A 48 -13.09 5.41 1.56
C ARG A 48 -13.07 3.95 1.13
N ILE A 49 -13.72 3.60 0.02
CA ILE A 49 -13.71 2.21 -0.51
C ILE A 49 -12.28 1.78 -0.86
N PHE A 50 -11.53 2.60 -1.58
CA PHE A 50 -10.13 2.28 -1.92
C PHE A 50 -9.23 2.12 -0.68
N PHE A 51 -9.45 2.93 0.36
CA PHE A 51 -8.74 2.79 1.62
C PHE A 51 -9.03 1.46 2.33
N TRP A 52 -10.30 1.05 2.38
CA TRP A 52 -10.67 -0.23 2.98
C TRP A 52 -10.14 -1.42 2.17
N VAL A 53 -10.19 -1.38 0.83
CA VAL A 53 -9.60 -2.42 -0.02
C VAL A 53 -8.09 -2.54 0.21
N PHE A 54 -7.38 -1.42 0.36
CA PHE A 54 -5.95 -1.40 0.67
C PHE A 54 -5.65 -2.07 2.02
N ILE A 55 -6.42 -1.78 3.06
CA ILE A 55 -6.30 -2.42 4.38
C ILE A 55 -6.56 -3.93 4.26
N SER A 56 -7.63 -4.33 3.56
CA SER A 56 -7.94 -5.75 3.35
C SER A 56 -6.80 -6.49 2.64
N ASN A 57 -6.16 -5.88 1.64
CA ASN A 57 -5.00 -6.47 0.98
C ASN A 57 -3.81 -6.67 1.94
N PHE A 58 -3.56 -5.71 2.85
CA PHE A 58 -2.55 -5.86 3.90
C PHE A 58 -2.87 -6.97 4.90
N LEU A 59 -4.15 -7.17 5.23
CA LEU A 59 -4.60 -8.27 6.07
C LEU A 59 -4.40 -9.63 5.39
N PHE A 60 -4.59 -9.72 4.07
CA PHE A 60 -4.33 -10.96 3.31
C PHE A 60 -2.84 -11.28 3.17
N LEU A 61 -1.96 -10.26 3.07
CA LEU A 61 -0.52 -10.48 2.96
C LEU A 61 0.17 -10.70 4.32
N THR A 62 -0.42 -10.26 5.43
CA THR A 62 0.09 -10.51 6.79
C THR A 62 -0.08 -11.97 7.14
#